data_AF-A0A4U0SUE7-F1
#
_entry.id   AF-A0A4U0SUE7-F1
#
_cell.length_a   1.000
_cell.length_b   1.000
_cell.length_c   1.000
_cell.angle_alpha   90.00
_cell.angle_beta   90.00
_cell.angle_gamma   90.00
#
_symmetry.space_group_name_H-M   'P 1'
#
loop_
_entity.id
_entity.type
_entity.pdbx_description
1 polymer ?
#
loop_
_entity_poly.entity_id
_entity_poly.type
_entity_poly.pdbx_seq_one_letter_code
_entity_poly.pdbx_strand_id
1 'polypeptide(L)' 'MDVALGRVCVVMGREGPYVQLRPLGGGREWDARPEDVRPATAAEQLSAKVAEVNANAVRGWGR' A
#
# COMPACT_ATOMS: atom_id res chain seq x y z
N MET A 1 -3.64 0.22 5.80
CA MET A 1 -2.90 1.47 5.58
C MET A 1 -1.69 1.43 6.47
N ASP A 2 -0.52 1.63 5.87
CA ASP A 2 0.72 1.88 6.58
C ASP A 2 0.73 3.37 6.95
N VAL A 3 0.66 3.65 8.26
CA VAL A 3 0.59 5.02 8.78
C VAL A 3 1.96 5.70 8.68
N ALA A 4 3.05 4.94 8.81
CA ALA A 4 4.42 5.46 8.73
C ALA A 4 4.77 5.97 7.31
N LEU A 5 4.27 5.30 6.27
CA LEU A 5 4.48 5.68 4.88
C LEU A 5 3.32 6.50 4.28
N GLY A 6 2.22 6.66 5.02
CA GLY A 6 1.01 7.35 4.53
C GLY A 6 0.40 6.69 3.29
N ARG A 7 0.55 5.36 3.15
CA ARG A 7 0.16 4.62 1.94
C ARG A 7 -0.81 3.50 2.26
N VAL A 8 -1.75 3.27 1.35
CA VAL A 8 -2.59 2.08 1.41
C VAL A 8 -1.86 0.94 0.72
N CYS A 9 -1.84 -0.19 1.39
CA CYS A 9 -1.09 -1.39 1.07
C CYS A 9 -1.94 -2.62 1.38
N VAL A 10 -1.58 -3.76 0.80
CA VAL A 10 -2.19 -5.06 1.07
C VAL A 10 -1.36 -5.78 2.12
N VAL A 11 -2.01 -6.36 3.12
CA VAL A 11 -1.37 -7.27 4.07
C VAL A 11 -1.20 -8.62 3.37
N MET A 12 0.05 -9.03 3.16
CA MET A 12 0.39 -10.31 2.53
C MET A 12 0.47 -11.44 3.55
N GLY A 13 0.83 -11.11 4.78
CA GLY A 13 1.02 -12.09 5.84
C GLY A 13 1.54 -11.45 7.12
N ARG A 14 1.89 -12.30 8.07
CA ARG A 14 2.43 -11.89 9.36
C ARG A 14 3.62 -12.78 9.67
N GLU A 15 4.79 -12.17 9.88
CA GLU A 15 6.03 -12.87 10.18
C GLU A 15 6.54 -12.42 11.55
N GLY A 16 6.46 -13.32 12.53
CA GLY A 16 6.80 -13.01 13.92
C GLY A 16 6.00 -11.80 14.45
N PRO A 17 6.67 -10.78 15.02
CA PRO A 17 5.99 -9.58 15.51
C PRO A 17 5.60 -8.59 14.41
N TYR A 18 5.96 -8.83 13.14
CA TYR A 18 5.76 -7.90 12.03
C TYR A 18 4.64 -8.35 11.09
N VAL A 19 4.05 -7.38 10.38
CA VAL A 19 3.13 -7.61 9.27
C VAL A 19 3.83 -7.32 7.95
N GLN A 20 3.69 -8.24 6.99
CA GLN A 20 4.27 -8.07 5.67
C GLN A 20 3.27 -7.33 4.78
N LEU A 21 3.72 -6.22 4.20
CA LEU A 21 2.93 -5.33 3.38
C LEU A 21 3.44 -5.30 1.96
N ARG A 22 2.50 -5.10 1.03
CA ARG A 22 2.80 -4.91 -0.40
C ARG A 22 2.09 -3.66 -0.93
N PRO A 23 2.73 -2.88 -1.84
CA PRO A 23 2.02 -1.80 -2.50
C PRO A 23 0.91 -2.35 -3.39
N LEU A 24 -0.21 -1.63 -3.50
CA LEU A 24 -1.35 -2.04 -4.32
C LEU A 24 -0.94 -2.25 -5.79
N GLY A 25 -0.17 -1.32 -6.36
CA GLY A 25 0.26 -1.36 -7.77
C GLY A 25 1.40 -2.34 -8.06
N GLY A 26 1.72 -3.22 -7.12
CA GLY A 26 2.91 -4.07 -7.16
C GLY A 26 4.20 -3.31 -6.83
N GLY A 27 5.25 -4.06 -6.54
CA GLY A 27 6.54 -3.53 -6.09
C GLY A 27 7.11 -4.31 -4.92
N ARG A 28 8.18 -3.75 -4.32
CA ARG A 28 8.91 -4.40 -3.22
C ARG A 28 8.03 -4.47 -1.97
N GLU A 29 7.95 -5.66 -1.40
CA GLU A 29 7.30 -5.93 -0.12
C GLU A 29 8.17 -5.40 1.03
N TRP A 30 7.53 -5.01 2.14
CA TRP A 30 8.23 -4.56 3.34
C TRP A 30 7.52 -5.02 4.60
N ASP A 31 8.29 -5.11 5.68
CA ASP A 31 7.78 -5.42 7.01
C ASP A 31 7.41 -4.12 7.74
N ALA A 32 6.22 -4.09 8.30
CA ALA A 32 5.76 -3.00 9.15
C ALA A 32 5.38 -3.54 10.53
N ARG A 33 5.42 -2.69 11.55
CA ARG A 33 4.93 -3.06 12.86
C ARG A 33 3.39 -3.06 12.84
N PRO A 34 2.73 -3.98 13.57
CA PRO A 34 1.27 -4.01 13.63
C PRO A 34 0.67 -2.70 14.16
N GLU A 35 1.38 -1.99 15.04
CA GLU A 35 0.98 -0.68 15.57
C GLU A 35 0.97 0.43 14.51
N ASP A 36 1.78 0.29 13.46
CA ASP A 36 1.85 1.23 12.33
C ASP A 36 0.85 0.87 11.22
N VAL A 37 0.07 -0.20 11.39
CA VAL A 37 -0.88 -0.70 10.39
C VAL A 37 -2.29 -0.65 10.92
N ARG A 38 -3.14 0.13 10.24
CA ARG A 38 -4.57 0.18 10.53
C ARG A 38 -5.43 -0.17 9.32
N PRO A 39 -6.69 -0.60 9.52
CA PRO A 39 -7.67 -0.67 8.44
C PRO A 39 -7.77 0.69 7.73
N ALA A 40 -7.71 0.67 6.40
CA ALA A 40 -7.96 1.87 5.60
C ALA A 40 -9.47 2.12 5.55
N THR A 41 -9.89 3.37 5.71
CA THR A 41 -11.29 3.76 5.49
C THR A 41 -11.68 3.62 4.02
N ALA A 42 -12.98 3.56 3.71
CA ALA A 42 -13.45 3.43 2.32
C ALA A 42 -12.94 4.56 1.41
N ALA A 43 -12.86 5.80 1.93
CA ALA A 43 -12.33 6.94 1.19
C ALA A 43 -10.83 6.78 0.86
N GLU A 44 -10.05 6.27 1.81
CA GLU A 44 -8.62 6.01 1.63
C GLU A 44 -8.37 4.85 0.67
N GLN A 45 -9.20 3.81 0.73
CA GLN A 45 -9.16 2.71 -0.25
C GLN A 45 -9.44 3.22 -1.67
N LEU A 46 -10.45 4.06 -1.84
CA LEU A 46 -10.80 4.64 -3.13
C LEU A 46 -9.66 5.54 -3.65
N SER A 47 -9.16 6.45 -2.81
CA SER A 47 -8.05 7.34 -3.15
C SER A 47 -6.80 6.57 -3.55
N ALA A 48 -6.50 5.46 -2.86
CA ALA A 48 -5.33 4.65 -3.18
C ALA A 48 -5.48 3.90 -4.50
N LYS A 49 -6.68 3.40 -4.80
CA LYS A 49 -6.97 2.76 -6.09
C LYS A 49 -6.86 3.76 -7.25
N VAL A 50 -7.34 4.99 -7.06
CA VAL A 50 -7.15 6.09 -8.02
C VAL A 50 -5.67 6.45 -8.17
N ALA A 51 -4.94 6.55 -7.07
CA ALA A 51 -3.50 6.85 -7.09
C ALA A 51 -2.68 5.76 -7.81
N GLU A 52 -3.04 4.49 -7.65
CA GLU A 52 -2.42 3.38 -8.40
C GLU A 52 -2.67 3.50 -9.90
N VAL A 53 -3.93 3.70 -10.31
CA VAL A 53 -4.28 3.86 -11.72
C VAL A 53 -3.55 5.06 -12.33
N ASN A 54 -3.49 6.18 -11.61
CA ASN A 54 -2.74 7.37 -12.03
C ASN A 54 -1.23 7.12 -12.12
N ALA A 55 -0.64 6.42 -11.15
CA ALA A 55 0.78 6.08 -11.19
C ALA A 55 1.13 5.16 -12.38
N ASN A 56 0.23 4.23 -12.73
CA ASN A 56 0.36 3.39 -13.90
C ASN A 56 0.19 4.17 -15.21
N ALA A 57 -0.71 5.15 -15.27
CA ALA A 57 -0.89 6.02 -16.43
C ALA A 57 0.33 6.92 -16.67
N VAL A 58 0.92 7.50 -15.61
CA VAL A 58 2.17 8.27 -15.70
C VAL A 58 3.33 7.41 -16.25
N ARG A 59 3.41 6.14 -15.86
CA ARG A 59 4.41 5.21 -16.41
C ARG A 59 4.20 4.87 -17.90
N GLY A 60 3.01 5.09 -18.43
CA GLY A 60 2.67 4.80 -19.83
C GLY A 60 2.92 5.95 -20.80
N TRP A 61 3.06 7.20 -20.34
CA TRP A 61 3.20 8.38 -21.21
C TRP A 61 4.65 8.70 -21.61
N GLY A 62 5.59 7.76 -21.41
CA GLY A 62 7.02 7.95 -21.66
C GLY A 62 7.61 7.06 -22.75
N ARG A 63 6.82 6.57 -23.71
CA ARG A 63 7.30 5.77 -24.85
C ARG A 63 6.85 6.34 -26.18
#